data_AF-M2SGI1-F1
#
_entry.id   AF-M2SGI1-F1
#
_cell.length_a   1.000
_cell.length_b   1.000
_cell.length_c   1.000
_cell.angle_alpha   90.00
_cell.angle_beta   90.00
_cell.angle_gamma   90.00
#
_symmetry.space_group_name_H-M   'P 1'
#
loop_
_entity.id
_entity.type
_entity.pdbx_description
1 polymer ?
#
loop_
_entity_poly.entity_id
_entity_poly.type
_entity_poly.pdbx_seq_one_letter_code
_entity_poly.pdbx_strand_id
1 'polypeptide(L)'
;MAIPTATPRGLLADKGYDGDRFRESLLMRGILPIIPPRSNRKVPEHPDYRRYRDRNRIERMFGKLKQQRRIATRYDKTILSFESFLNLAASRLWLKSYVNAT
;
A
#
# COMPACT_ATOMS: atom_id res chain seq x y z
N MET A 1 15.42 -5.56 10.48
CA MET A 1 16.20 -4.32 10.33
C MET A 1 15.22 -3.15 10.27
N ALA A 2 15.30 -2.20 11.20
CA ALA A 2 14.57 -0.94 11.07
C ALA A 2 15.26 -0.13 9.97
N ILE A 3 14.57 0.09 8.85
CA ILE A 3 15.08 0.99 7.81
C ILE A 3 14.99 2.40 8.40
N PRO A 4 16.10 3.15 8.55
CA PRO A 4 16.04 4.51 9.05
C PRO A 4 15.33 5.37 8.01
N THR A 5 14.06 5.66 8.24
CA THR A 5 13.27 6.53 7.38
C THR A 5 12.97 7.83 8.11
N ALA A 6 13.18 8.95 7.42
CA ALA A 6 12.75 10.24 7.92
C ALA A 6 11.22 10.25 8.15
N THR A 7 10.76 11.04 9.12
CA THR A 7 9.33 11.21 9.38
C THR A 7 8.63 11.65 8.10
N PRO A 8 7.63 10.89 7.61
CA PRO A 8 6.98 11.20 6.34
C PRO A 8 6.17 12.48 6.47
N ARG A 9 6.16 13.31 5.42
CA ARG A 9 5.36 14.55 5.37
C ARG A 9 3.85 14.30 5.32
N GLY A 10 3.43 13.08 4.99
CA GLY A 10 2.03 12.71 4.95
C GLY A 10 1.83 11.20 4.81
N LEU A 11 0.66 10.73 5.22
CA LEU A 11 0.25 9.34 5.13
C LEU A 11 -0.95 9.23 4.19
N LEU A 12 -0.81 8.41 3.14
CA LEU A 12 -1.92 7.99 2.31
C LEU A 12 -2.47 6.68 2.88
N ALA A 13 -3.74 6.66 3.24
CA ALA A 13 -4.39 5.46 3.76
C ALA A 13 -5.83 5.34 3.26
N ASP A 14 -6.36 4.13 3.32
CA ASP A 14 -7.73 3.86 2.93
C ASP A 14 -8.74 4.54 3.85
N LYS A 15 -9.95 4.75 3.34
CA LYS A 15 -11.11 5.25 4.09
C LYS A 15 -11.39 4.49 5.40
N GLY A 16 -10.95 3.23 5.50
CA GLY A 16 -11.00 2.44 6.73
C GLY A 16 -10.20 3.04 7.89
N TYR A 17 -9.17 3.85 7.61
CA TYR A 17 -8.33 4.53 8.60
C TYR A 17 -8.86 5.91 9.02
N ASP A 18 -10.03 6.33 8.52
CA ASP A 18 -10.68 7.53 9.00
C ASP A 18 -11.24 7.32 10.42
N GLY A 19 -10.39 7.62 11.42
CA GLY A 19 -10.76 7.71 12.82
C GLY A 19 -10.03 8.88 13.47
N ASP A 20 -10.72 9.61 14.34
CA ASP A 20 -10.22 10.88 14.90
C ASP A 20 -8.92 10.69 15.66
N ARG A 21 -8.88 9.72 16.58
CA ARG A 21 -7.66 9.39 17.34
C ARG A 21 -6.47 9.06 16.44
N PHE A 22 -6.71 8.40 15.31
CA PHE A 22 -5.64 8.07 14.36
C PHE A 22 -5.14 9.32 13.63
N ARG A 23 -6.06 10.14 13.10
CA ARG A 23 -5.73 11.40 12.42
C ARG A 23 -5.00 12.36 13.37
N GLU A 24 -5.48 12.52 14.60
CA GLU A 24 -4.84 13.31 15.65
C GLU A 24 -3.42 12.81 15.96
N SER A 25 -3.25 11.50 16.10
CA SER A 25 -1.91 10.92 16.35
C SER A 25 -0.92 11.20 15.22
N LEU A 26 -1.39 11.26 13.97
CA LEU A 26 -0.56 11.60 12.82
C LEU A 26 -0.18 13.08 12.84
N LEU A 27 -1.14 13.96 13.13
CA LEU A 27 -0.91 15.39 13.25
C LEU A 27 0.07 15.74 14.38
N MET A 28 -0.07 15.09 15.55
CA MET A 28 0.88 15.23 16.67
C MET A 28 2.31 14.83 16.29
N ARG A 29 2.47 13.93 15.30
CA ARG A 29 3.76 13.49 14.77
C ARG A 29 4.24 14.33 13.58
N GLY A 30 3.51 15.38 13.20
CA GLY A 30 3.81 16.20 12.02
C GLY A 30 3.52 15.52 10.67
N ILE A 31 2.70 14.46 10.66
CA ILE A 31 2.35 13.69 9.48
C ILE A 31 0.94 14.10 9.02
N LEU A 32 0.81 14.61 7.80
CA LEU A 32 -0.49 14.99 7.23
C LEU A 32 -1.35 13.74 6.90
N PRO A 33 -2.56 13.57 7.47
CA PRO A 33 -3.46 12.46 7.12
C PRO A 33 -4.15 12.72 5.76
N ILE A 34 -3.69 12.04 4.72
CA ILE A 34 -4.32 12.07 3.38
C ILE A 34 -5.26 10.86 3.28
N ILE A 35 -6.34 10.92 4.06
CA ILE A 35 -7.29 9.81 4.24
C ILE A 35 -8.69 10.29 3.84
N PRO A 36 -9.35 9.67 2.84
CA PRO A 36 -10.71 9.99 2.48
C PRO A 36 -11.65 9.79 3.68
N PRO A 37 -12.59 10.71 3.92
CA PRO A 37 -13.55 10.57 5.00
C PRO A 37 -14.50 9.40 4.76
N ARG A 38 -14.95 8.76 5.84
CA ARG A 38 -16.04 7.80 5.85
C ARG A 38 -17.34 8.49 5.43
N SER A 39 -18.21 7.77 4.75
CA SER A 39 -19.48 8.32 4.24
C SER A 39 -20.44 8.73 5.37
N ASN A 40 -20.25 8.18 6.57
CA ASN A 40 -21.02 8.50 7.76
C ASN A 40 -20.33 9.52 8.68
N ARG A 41 -19.21 10.14 8.26
CA ARG A 41 -18.52 11.15 9.05
C ARG A 41 -19.37 12.43 9.08
N LYS A 42 -19.71 12.92 10.28
CA LYS A 42 -20.55 14.12 10.48
C LYS A 42 -19.94 15.38 9.90
N VAL A 43 -18.61 15.52 10.04
CA VAL A 43 -17.84 16.65 9.52
C VAL A 43 -16.77 16.10 8.57
N PRO A 44 -17.06 16.00 7.26
CA PRO A 44 -16.13 15.45 6.29
C PRO A 44 -14.88 16.30 6.16
N GLU A 45 -13.71 15.68 6.30
CA GLU A 45 -12.45 16.31 5.94
C GLU A 45 -12.23 16.26 4.42
N HIS A 46 -11.56 17.28 3.89
CA HIS A 46 -11.22 17.36 2.48
C HIS A 46 -9.70 17.13 2.30
N PRO A 47 -9.25 15.87 2.21
CA PRO A 47 -7.83 15.57 2.03
C PRO A 47 -7.35 16.00 0.65
N ASP A 48 -6.02 16.09 0.48
CA ASP A 48 -5.40 16.31 -0.82
C ASP A 48 -5.63 15.09 -1.74
N TYR A 49 -6.74 15.12 -2.48
CA TYR A 49 -7.10 14.08 -3.43
C TYR A 49 -6.09 13.93 -4.57
N ARG A 50 -5.32 14.97 -4.90
CA ARG A 50 -4.28 14.87 -5.94
C ARG A 50 -3.19 13.94 -5.48
N ARG A 51 -2.73 14.08 -4.23
CA ARG A 51 -1.78 13.15 -3.59
C ARG A 51 -2.40 11.78 -3.39
N TYR A 52 -3.66 11.69 -2.96
CA TYR A 52 -4.34 10.40 -2.76
C TYR A 52 -4.33 9.49 -4.00
N ARG A 53 -4.32 10.06 -5.22
CA ARG A 53 -4.24 9.29 -6.48
C ARG A 53 -2.98 8.43 -6.59
N ASP A 54 -1.90 8.74 -5.88
CA ASP A 54 -0.68 7.94 -5.93
C ASP A 54 -0.86 6.54 -5.32
N ARG A 55 -1.88 6.35 -4.46
CA ARG A 55 -2.25 5.03 -3.91
C ARG A 55 -2.59 4.00 -5.00
N ASN A 56 -3.13 4.45 -6.14
CA ASN A 56 -3.45 3.59 -7.29
C ASN A 56 -2.20 2.88 -7.86
N ARG A 57 -0.99 3.45 -7.70
CA ARG A 57 0.25 2.77 -8.08
C ARG A 57 0.48 1.51 -7.26
N ILE A 58 0.25 1.61 -5.95
CA ILE A 58 0.37 0.48 -5.00
C ILE A 58 -0.75 -0.54 -5.24
N GLU A 59 -1.98 -0.10 -5.46
CA GLU A 59 -3.09 -1.00 -5.79
C GLU A 59 -2.84 -1.80 -7.06
N ARG A 60 -2.36 -1.14 -8.13
CA ARG A 60 -1.99 -1.82 -9.39
C ARG A 60 -0.85 -2.81 -9.18
N MET A 61 0.15 -2.48 -8.35
CA MET A 61 1.23 -3.39 -8.02
C MET A 61 0.69 -4.66 -7.35
N PHE A 62 -0.14 -4.53 -6.31
CA PHE A 62 -0.77 -5.68 -5.66
C PHE A 62 -1.69 -6.45 -6.61
N GLY A 63 -2.43 -5.76 -7.48
CA GLY A 63 -3.24 -6.38 -8.52
C GLY A 63 -2.41 -7.27 -9.43
N LYS A 64 -1.25 -6.78 -9.91
CA LYS A 64 -0.31 -7.57 -10.71
C LYS A 64 0.26 -8.76 -9.96
N LEU A 65 0.66 -8.59 -8.69
CA LEU A 65 1.13 -9.71 -7.86
C LEU A 65 0.06 -10.79 -7.69
N LYS A 66 -1.20 -10.37 -7.52
CA LYS A 66 -2.35 -11.28 -7.37
C LYS A 66 -2.84 -11.90 -8.69
N GLN A 67 -2.30 -11.53 -9.85
CA GLN A 67 -2.55 -12.28 -11.09
C GLN A 67 -1.99 -13.71 -10.98
N GLN A 68 -0.95 -13.91 -10.16
CA GLN A 68 -0.42 -15.22 -9.87
C GLN A 68 -1.28 -15.90 -8.79
N ARG A 69 -2.05 -16.92 -9.19
CA ARG A 69 -2.98 -17.63 -8.31
C ARG A 69 -2.34 -18.17 -7.03
N ARG A 70 -1.10 -18.67 -7.12
CA ARG A 70 -0.31 -19.13 -5.95
C ARG A 70 -0.20 -18.05 -4.87
N ILE A 71 0.08 -16.81 -5.27
CA ILE A 71 0.22 -15.67 -4.36
C ILE A 71 -1.15 -15.21 -3.88
N ALA A 72 -2.12 -15.06 -4.79
CA ALA A 72 -3.44 -14.54 -4.46
C ALA A 72 -4.18 -15.40 -3.43
N THR A 73 -4.09 -16.73 -3.54
CA THR A 73 -4.77 -17.68 -2.66
C THR A 73 -3.89 -18.16 -1.51
N ARG A 74 -2.61 -17.77 -1.46
CA ARG A 74 -1.64 -18.22 -0.46
C ARG A 74 -1.59 -19.76 -0.36
N TYR A 75 -1.27 -20.43 -1.47
CA TYR A 75 -1.20 -21.90 -1.51
C TYR A 75 -0.04 -22.50 -0.73
N ASP A 76 1.02 -21.74 -0.51
CA ASP A 76 2.20 -22.21 0.19
C ASP A 76 1.92 -22.42 1.69
N LYS A 77 2.25 -23.61 2.20
CA LYS A 77 2.06 -23.97 3.62
C LYS A 77 2.98 -23.21 4.56
N THR A 78 4.22 -22.98 4.13
CA THR A 78 5.24 -22.31 4.94
C THR A 78 5.36 -20.85 4.56
N ILE A 79 5.66 -20.01 5.55
CA ILE A 79 5.91 -18.58 5.33
C ILE A 79 7.08 -18.39 4.37
N LEU A 80 8.15 -19.16 4.54
CA LEU A 80 9.34 -19.09 3.70
C LEU A 80 9.03 -19.37 2.21
N SER A 81 8.22 -20.39 1.91
CA SER A 81 7.86 -20.71 0.53
C SER A 81 7.01 -19.59 -0.07
N PHE A 82 6.02 -19.09 0.68
CA PHE A 82 5.20 -17.96 0.24
C PHE A 82 6.04 -16.71 -0.05
N GLU A 83 6.93 -16.34 0.88
CA GLU A 83 7.82 -15.19 0.73
C GLU A 83 8.77 -15.35 -0.46
N SER A 84 9.31 -16.55 -0.68
CA SER A 84 10.18 -16.84 -1.83
C SER A 84 9.45 -16.61 -3.15
N PHE A 85 8.23 -17.14 -3.31
CA PHE A 85 7.43 -16.91 -4.52
C PHE A 85 6.99 -15.45 -4.66
N LEU A 86 6.66 -14.79 -3.56
CA LEU A 86 6.32 -13.37 -3.56
C LEU A 86 7.51 -12.51 -4.04
N ASN A 87 8.72 -12.79 -3.54
CA ASN A 87 9.94 -12.12 -3.95
C ASN A 87 10.27 -12.37 -5.42
N LEU A 88 10.08 -13.59 -5.92
CA LEU A 88 10.25 -13.91 -7.34
C LEU A 88 9.27 -13.12 -8.21
N ALA A 89 8.00 -13.05 -7.82
CA ALA A 89 6.99 -12.29 -8.54
C ALA A 89 7.27 -10.78 -8.53
N ALA A 90 7.66 -10.24 -7.38
CA ALA A 90 8.07 -8.85 -7.24
C ALA A 90 9.30 -8.53 -8.11
N SER A 91 10.30 -9.42 -8.11
CA SER A 91 11.49 -9.30 -8.96
C SER A 91 11.12 -9.29 -10.44
N ARG A 92 10.23 -10.19 -10.88
CA ARG A 92 9.72 -10.21 -12.26
C ARG A 92 8.95 -8.94 -12.62
N LEU A 93 8.20 -8.34 -11.71
CA LEU A 93 7.52 -7.06 -11.94
C LEU A 93 8.47 -5.86 -11.99
N TRP A 94 9.58 -5.94 -11.26
CA TRP A 94 10.61 -4.90 -11.21
C TRP A 94 11.49 -4.90 -12.46
N LEU A 95 11.84 -6.09 -12.96
CA LEU A 95 12.64 -6.24 -14.17
C LEU A 95 11.82 -5.83 -15.40
N LYS A 96 12.36 -4.90 -16.21
CA LYS A 96 11.71 -4.40 -17.44
C LYS A 96 11.57 -5.49 -18.52
N SER A 97 12.45 -6.49 -18.50
CA SER A 97 12.47 -7.62 -19.43
C SER A 97 12.85 -8.90 -18.69
N TYR A 98 12.02 -9.93 -18.83
CA TYR A 98 12.33 -11.29 -18.40
C TYR A 98 12.40 -12.11 -19.69
N VAL A 99 13.61 -12.50 -20.09
CA VAL A 99 13.97 -13.29 -21.30
C VAL A 99 12.96 -14.44 -21.53
N ASN A 100 12.43 -14.79 -22.71
CA ASN A 100 12.67 -14.47 -24.12
C ASN A 100 11.42 -13.83 -24.75
N ALA A 101 11.59 -12.72 -25.49
CA ALA A 101 10.65 -12.35 -26.55
C ALA A 101 11.11 -13.10 -27.80
N THR A 102 10.50 -14.25 -28.07
CA THR A 102 10.45 -14.85 -29.42
C THR A 102 9.30 -14.24 -30.18
#